data_AF-A0AAV5U8J5-F1
#
_entry.id   AF-A0AAV5U8J5-F1
#
_cell.length_a   1.000
_cell.length_b   1.000
_cell.length_c   1.000
_cell.angle_alpha   90.00
_cell.angle_beta   90.00
_cell.angle_gamma   90.00
#
_symmetry.space_group_name_H-M   'P 1'
#
loop_
_entity.id
_entity.type
_entity.pdbx_description
1 polymer ?
#
loop_
_entity_poly.entity_id
_entity_poly.type
_entity_poly.pdbx_seq_one_letter_code
_entity_poly.pdbx_strand_id
1 'polypeptide(L)'
;MSRKYLSSMLSIVLLDEDSPLECYYNRICTIGKCMGLNFDSSNLIKRTISHLISNYMIIIVLYFVGAVGYSLLFVDSMPHVAVSITIFIIYLQAVISMIFLIQWVKQGNIHKFINLLKEPQNGEGVNRYRKSLLLQMMAAFSMTILVLLYISSTFAVYFSGKNVTAIDREIINSFGNRDSYIIPLIAQEYALFAWNLSILIYVFCVEVTFYEIRYFNRSIRTMNGITEESLCAQISTAIMKYSDIALAIRSLDKIFKRYPFMMIACTIPSLLFCLYVVFSRLNSDKEEKVLMIPALLYLLYSFFSLTAVPAKLHDEITKTKSAFYENTHLVPLSIISVQCSRCILFSS
;
A
#
# COMPACT_ATOMS: atom_id res chain seq x y z
N MET A 1 -13.40 -21.89 12.87
CA MET A 1 -13.50 -21.12 11.62
C MET A 1 -14.15 -22.02 10.56
N SER A 2 -15.31 -21.66 9.99
CA SER A 2 -16.09 -22.53 9.09
C SER A 2 -15.39 -22.75 7.74
N ARG A 3 -15.50 -23.95 7.16
CA ARG A 3 -14.98 -24.31 5.82
C ARG A 3 -15.47 -23.34 4.72
N LYS A 4 -16.65 -22.74 4.89
CA LYS A 4 -17.18 -21.68 4.01
C LYS A 4 -16.39 -20.37 4.11
N TYR A 5 -15.90 -20.01 5.30
CA TYR A 5 -15.07 -18.81 5.49
C TYR A 5 -13.67 -18.99 4.92
N LEU A 6 -13.08 -20.19 5.09
CA LEU A 6 -11.77 -20.50 4.50
C LEU A 6 -11.86 -20.57 2.97
N SER A 7 -12.92 -21.19 2.43
CA SER A 7 -13.22 -21.20 0.99
C SER A 7 -13.50 -19.79 0.46
N SER A 8 -14.19 -18.94 1.23
CA SER A 8 -14.40 -17.52 0.86
C SER A 8 -13.10 -16.70 0.92
N MET A 9 -12.19 -16.98 1.85
CA MET A 9 -10.87 -16.32 1.89
C MET A 9 -9.97 -16.82 0.76
N LEU A 10 -9.95 -18.12 0.48
CA LEU A 10 -9.26 -18.67 -0.68
C LEU A 10 -9.87 -18.18 -1.99
N SER A 11 -11.20 -17.97 -2.08
CA SER A 11 -11.83 -17.36 -3.24
C SER A 11 -11.61 -15.85 -3.32
N ILE A 12 -11.34 -15.17 -2.20
CA ILE A 12 -10.88 -13.77 -2.19
C ILE A 12 -9.48 -13.68 -2.82
N VAL A 13 -8.61 -14.65 -2.52
CA VAL A 13 -7.23 -14.76 -3.03
C VAL A 13 -7.17 -15.32 -4.46
N LEU A 14 -8.02 -16.29 -4.79
CA LEU A 14 -8.20 -16.82 -6.14
C LEU A 14 -9.07 -15.84 -6.91
N LEU A 15 -8.38 -14.86 -7.48
CA LEU A 15 -8.95 -13.84 -8.33
C LEU A 15 -9.44 -14.50 -9.61
N ASP A 16 -10.74 -14.83 -9.62
CA ASP A 16 -11.47 -15.40 -10.76
C ASP A 16 -11.15 -14.61 -12.04
N GLU A 17 -10.82 -15.30 -13.13
CA GLU A 17 -10.20 -14.72 -14.35
C GLU A 17 -11.15 -13.83 -15.17
N ASP A 18 -12.42 -13.70 -14.78
CA ASP A 18 -13.42 -12.87 -15.48
C ASP A 18 -13.98 -11.69 -14.64
N SER A 19 -13.56 -11.55 -13.38
CA SER A 19 -14.05 -10.47 -12.50
C SER A 19 -13.67 -9.05 -12.98
N PRO A 20 -14.57 -8.05 -12.92
CA PRO A 20 -14.27 -6.65 -13.27
C PRO A 20 -13.31 -6.00 -12.25
N LEU A 21 -12.60 -4.93 -12.64
CA LEU A 21 -11.67 -4.17 -11.78
C LEU A 21 -12.27 -3.80 -10.40
N GLU A 22 -13.55 -3.43 -10.37
CA GLU A 22 -14.26 -3.10 -9.13
C GLU A 22 -14.35 -4.29 -8.16
N CYS A 23 -14.42 -5.53 -8.68
CA CYS A 23 -14.42 -6.73 -7.86
C CYS A 23 -13.09 -6.89 -7.10
N TYR A 24 -11.96 -6.57 -7.74
CA TYR A 24 -10.64 -6.59 -7.09
C TYR A 24 -10.57 -5.62 -5.91
N TYR A 25 -10.96 -4.37 -6.15
CA TYR A 25 -10.99 -3.37 -5.10
C TYR A 25 -11.98 -3.74 -3.98
N ASN A 26 -13.17 -4.22 -4.34
CA ASN A 26 -14.17 -4.65 -3.37
C ASN A 26 -13.68 -5.82 -2.50
N ARG A 27 -12.86 -6.72 -3.05
CA ARG A 27 -12.21 -7.80 -2.27
C ARG A 27 -11.19 -7.23 -1.29
N ILE A 28 -10.34 -6.29 -1.71
CA ILE A 28 -9.40 -5.59 -0.81
C ILE A 28 -10.18 -4.86 0.30
N CYS A 29 -11.25 -4.15 -0.04
CA CYS A 29 -12.14 -3.52 0.94
C CYS A 29 -12.83 -4.53 1.85
N THR A 30 -13.13 -5.74 1.37
CA THR A 30 -13.71 -6.81 2.19
C THR A 30 -12.75 -7.23 3.29
N ILE A 31 -11.44 -7.30 3.01
CA ILE A 31 -10.41 -7.52 4.04
C ILE A 31 -10.48 -6.42 5.10
N GLY A 32 -10.55 -5.15 4.70
CA GLY A 32 -10.74 -4.02 5.62
C GLY A 32 -12.02 -4.13 6.45
N LYS A 33 -13.14 -4.53 5.83
CA LYS A 33 -14.41 -4.78 6.53
C LYS A 33 -14.30 -5.91 7.56
N CYS A 34 -13.56 -6.99 7.25
CA CYS A 34 -13.29 -8.07 8.18
C CYS A 34 -12.45 -7.60 9.38
N MET A 35 -11.57 -6.61 9.19
CA MET A 35 -10.85 -5.94 10.28
C MET A 35 -11.72 -4.93 11.06
N GLY A 36 -13.01 -4.82 10.75
CA GLY A 36 -13.89 -3.85 11.40
C GLY A 36 -13.73 -2.42 10.90
N LEU A 37 -13.05 -2.18 9.77
CA LEU A 37 -12.94 -0.86 9.12
C LEU A 37 -14.12 -0.62 8.16
N ASN A 38 -15.35 -0.73 8.67
CA ASN A 38 -16.57 -0.64 7.86
C ASN A 38 -17.20 0.76 7.91
N PHE A 39 -16.46 1.77 7.47
CA PHE A 39 -16.89 3.17 7.53
C PHE A 39 -17.99 3.53 6.51
N ASP A 40 -18.13 2.74 5.44
CA ASP A 40 -19.13 2.92 4.38
C ASP A 40 -20.46 2.20 4.65
N SER A 41 -20.66 1.65 5.85
CA SER A 41 -21.91 0.97 6.16
C SER A 41 -23.08 1.97 6.25
N SER A 42 -24.18 1.67 5.55
CA SER A 42 -25.44 2.41 5.67
C SER A 42 -26.03 2.35 7.09
N ASN A 43 -25.59 1.37 7.89
CA ASN A 43 -25.98 1.21 9.27
C ASN A 43 -25.10 2.07 10.19
N LEU A 44 -25.70 3.13 10.76
CA LEU A 44 -25.05 4.07 11.67
C LEU A 44 -24.35 3.39 12.86
N ILE A 45 -24.94 2.32 13.41
CA ILE A 45 -24.39 1.60 14.57
C ILE A 45 -23.08 0.92 14.19
N LYS A 46 -23.06 0.21 13.05
CA LYS A 46 -21.84 -0.48 12.56
C LYS A 46 -20.71 0.52 12.32
N ARG A 47 -21.00 1.66 11.69
CA ARG A 47 -20.03 2.74 11.46
C ARG A 47 -19.48 3.30 12.78
N THR A 48 -20.35 3.52 13.77
CA THR A 48 -19.94 4.05 15.08
C THR A 48 -19.05 3.06 15.83
N ILE A 49 -19.40 1.78 15.83
CA ILE A 49 -18.58 0.71 16.43
C ILE A 49 -17.21 0.64 15.74
N SER A 50 -17.16 0.67 14.41
CA SER A 50 -15.91 0.69 13.65
C SER A 50 -15.01 1.87 14.06
N HIS A 51 -15.57 3.08 14.18
CA HIS A 51 -14.81 4.24 14.65
C HIS A 51 -14.29 4.08 16.07
N LEU A 52 -15.11 3.57 16.99
CA LEU A 52 -14.70 3.35 18.37
C LEU A 52 -13.56 2.33 18.47
N ILE A 53 -13.68 1.19 17.78
CA ILE A 53 -12.65 0.16 17.74
C ILE A 53 -11.34 0.73 17.16
N SER A 54 -11.41 1.37 16.00
CA SER A 54 -10.20 1.92 15.36
C SER A 54 -9.52 2.99 16.21
N ASN A 55 -10.29 3.92 16.82
CA ASN A 55 -9.73 4.94 17.69
C ASN A 55 -9.12 4.33 18.96
N TYR A 56 -9.78 3.35 19.57
CA TYR A 56 -9.26 2.64 20.73
C TYR A 56 -7.94 1.94 20.43
N MET A 57 -7.85 1.23 19.30
CA MET A 57 -6.60 0.60 18.87
C MET A 57 -5.49 1.62 18.61
N ILE A 58 -5.78 2.75 17.96
CA ILE A 58 -4.80 3.82 17.73
C ILE A 58 -4.27 4.36 19.06
N ILE A 59 -5.14 4.62 20.04
CA ILE A 59 -4.74 5.16 21.35
C ILE A 59 -3.81 4.18 22.07
N ILE A 60 -4.13 2.88 22.08
CA ILE A 60 -3.27 1.87 22.72
C ILE A 60 -1.91 1.79 22.04
N VAL A 61 -1.87 1.75 20.70
CA VAL A 61 -0.59 1.65 19.98
C VAL A 61 0.22 2.93 20.11
N LEU A 62 -0.42 4.10 20.12
CA LEU A 62 0.25 5.37 20.42
C LEU A 62 0.81 5.40 21.84
N TYR A 63 0.08 4.91 22.83
CA TYR A 63 0.58 4.77 24.19
C TYR A 63 1.79 3.84 24.23
N PHE A 64 1.75 2.70 23.52
CA PHE A 64 2.89 1.81 23.38
C PHE A 64 4.10 2.50 22.75
N VAL A 65 3.92 3.17 21.61
CA VAL A 65 4.99 3.93 20.95
C VAL A 65 5.57 5.00 21.89
N GLY A 66 4.71 5.70 22.64
CA GLY A 66 5.11 6.67 23.65
C GLY A 66 5.91 6.05 24.79
N ALA A 67 5.49 4.88 25.29
CA ALA A 67 6.19 4.13 26.32
C ALA A 67 7.59 3.68 25.85
N VAL A 68 7.69 3.12 24.66
CA VAL A 68 8.99 2.74 24.06
C VAL A 68 9.87 3.98 23.86
N GLY A 69 9.31 5.08 23.35
CA GLY A 69 10.02 6.34 23.16
C GLY A 69 10.51 6.95 24.47
N TYR A 70 9.70 6.91 25.52
CA TYR A 70 10.10 7.32 26.87
C TYR A 70 11.26 6.47 27.38
N SER A 71 11.15 5.14 27.27
CA SER A 71 12.21 4.24 27.68
C SER A 71 13.53 4.49 26.92
N LEU A 72 13.45 4.74 25.62
CA LEU A 72 14.64 5.05 24.80
C LEU A 72 15.34 6.35 25.19
N LEU A 73 14.62 7.34 25.71
CA LEU A 73 15.15 8.68 26.02
C LEU A 73 15.59 8.84 27.47
N PHE A 74 14.94 8.14 28.40
CA PHE A 74 15.07 8.41 29.84
C PHE A 74 15.59 7.23 30.68
N VAL A 75 15.77 6.04 30.09
CA VAL A 75 16.34 4.90 30.81
C VAL A 75 17.84 4.82 30.53
N ASP A 76 18.64 4.92 31.59
CA ASP A 76 20.11 5.02 31.52
C ASP A 76 20.81 3.77 30.97
N SER A 77 20.14 2.60 30.93
CA SER A 77 20.73 1.36 30.45
C SER A 77 19.72 0.45 29.75
N MET A 78 19.47 0.69 28.47
CA MET A 78 18.75 -0.29 27.63
C MET A 78 19.75 -1.27 26.99
N PRO A 79 19.69 -2.58 27.29
CA PRO A 79 20.59 -3.56 26.70
C PRO A 79 20.37 -3.76 25.20
N HIS A 80 19.20 -3.36 24.68
CA HIS A 80 18.74 -3.66 23.32
C HIS A 80 18.24 -2.42 22.55
N VAL A 81 18.92 -1.27 22.70
CA VAL A 81 18.55 0.02 22.07
C VAL A 81 18.15 -0.10 20.60
N ALA A 82 18.95 -0.78 19.76
CA ALA A 82 18.66 -0.90 18.33
C ALA A 82 17.35 -1.67 18.03
N VAL A 83 17.02 -2.68 18.85
CA VAL A 83 15.77 -3.44 18.71
C VAL A 83 14.60 -2.59 19.15
N SER A 84 14.73 -1.88 20.27
CA SER A 84 13.71 -0.96 20.80
C SER A 84 13.44 0.20 19.85
N ILE A 85 14.47 0.77 19.20
CA ILE A 85 14.30 1.75 18.12
C ILE A 85 13.57 1.13 16.92
N THR A 86 13.94 -0.09 16.51
CA THR A 86 13.28 -0.76 15.37
C THR A 86 11.79 -0.97 15.65
N ILE A 87 11.45 -1.47 16.84
CA ILE A 87 10.09 -1.67 17.34
C ILE A 87 9.34 -0.33 17.36
N PHE A 88 9.94 0.71 17.95
CA PHE A 88 9.36 2.06 18.01
C PHE A 88 8.94 2.56 16.62
N ILE A 89 9.86 2.50 15.65
CA ILE A 89 9.60 3.03 14.31
C ILE A 89 8.60 2.14 13.54
N ILE A 90 8.66 0.81 13.69
CA ILE A 90 7.70 -0.12 13.06
C ILE A 90 6.27 0.19 13.51
N TYR A 91 6.04 0.35 14.82
CA TYR A 91 4.69 0.64 15.31
C TYR A 91 4.26 2.09 15.04
N LEU A 92 5.20 3.03 14.98
CA LEU A 92 4.91 4.38 14.49
C LEU A 92 4.41 4.35 13.04
N GLN A 93 5.07 3.59 12.16
CA GLN A 93 4.62 3.39 10.77
C GLN A 93 3.23 2.74 10.70
N ALA A 94 2.98 1.76 11.56
CA ALA A 94 1.70 1.08 11.63
C ALA A 94 0.56 2.04 12.01
N VAL A 95 0.79 2.91 13.00
CA VAL A 95 -0.16 3.97 13.38
C VAL A 95 -0.39 4.96 12.25
N ILE A 96 0.68 5.46 11.62
CA ILE A 96 0.57 6.40 10.49
C ILE A 96 -0.28 5.79 9.38
N SER A 97 0.00 4.53 9.02
CA SER A 97 -0.75 3.81 7.99
C SER A 97 -2.22 3.63 8.35
N MET A 98 -2.50 3.28 9.61
CA MET A 98 -3.88 3.13 10.09
C MET A 98 -4.66 4.45 10.00
N ILE A 99 -4.05 5.59 10.32
CA ILE A 99 -4.68 6.92 10.19
C ILE A 99 -5.02 7.20 8.72
N PHE A 100 -4.07 6.98 7.80
CA PHE A 100 -4.30 7.16 6.37
C PHE A 100 -5.38 6.22 5.83
N LEU A 101 -5.38 4.96 6.25
CA LEU A 101 -6.39 3.98 5.85
C LEU A 101 -7.79 4.42 6.26
N ILE A 102 -7.98 4.85 7.52
CA ILE A 102 -9.26 5.37 8.00
C ILE A 102 -9.69 6.58 7.18
N GLN A 103 -8.75 7.50 6.89
CA GLN A 103 -9.02 8.67 6.07
C GLN A 103 -9.46 8.28 4.65
N TRP A 104 -8.77 7.35 4.00
CA TRP A 104 -9.08 6.93 2.63
C TRP A 104 -10.44 6.26 2.54
N VAL A 105 -10.75 5.35 3.47
CA VAL A 105 -12.04 4.66 3.50
C VAL A 105 -13.15 5.68 3.77
N LYS A 106 -12.99 6.56 4.77
CA LYS A 106 -14.01 7.57 5.11
C LYS A 106 -14.31 8.54 3.96
N GLN A 107 -13.31 8.90 3.16
CA GLN A 107 -13.50 9.84 2.05
C GLN A 107 -14.12 9.18 0.80
N GLY A 108 -14.04 7.85 0.66
CA GLY A 108 -14.50 7.13 -0.54
C GLY A 108 -13.75 7.54 -1.82
N ASN A 109 -12.63 8.27 -1.70
CA ASN A 109 -11.93 8.85 -2.85
C ASN A 109 -11.32 7.79 -3.76
N ILE A 110 -10.94 6.63 -3.21
CA ILE A 110 -10.35 5.54 -3.99
C ILE A 110 -11.40 4.95 -4.95
N HIS A 111 -12.65 4.78 -4.52
CA HIS A 111 -13.72 4.30 -5.40
C HIS A 111 -13.98 5.28 -6.54
N LYS A 112 -14.03 6.58 -6.24
CA LYS A 112 -14.14 7.64 -7.26
C LYS A 112 -12.97 7.60 -8.25
N PHE A 113 -11.75 7.45 -7.74
CA PHE A 113 -10.55 7.33 -8.55
C PHE A 113 -10.61 6.12 -9.50
N ILE A 114 -11.04 4.95 -9.02
CA ILE A 114 -11.16 3.75 -9.86
C ILE A 114 -12.16 3.98 -11.00
N ASN A 115 -13.30 4.63 -10.72
CA ASN A 115 -14.30 4.92 -11.74
C ASN A 115 -13.75 5.93 -12.77
N LEU A 116 -13.08 7.00 -12.31
CA LEU A 116 -12.41 7.98 -13.17
C LEU A 116 -11.34 7.34 -14.06
N LEU A 117 -10.61 6.36 -13.54
CA LEU A 117 -9.57 5.67 -14.30
C LEU A 117 -10.15 4.69 -15.34
N LYS A 118 -11.31 4.08 -15.03
CA LYS A 118 -11.98 3.10 -15.90
C LYS A 118 -12.68 3.76 -17.08
N GLU A 119 -13.30 4.92 -16.88
CA GLU A 119 -14.13 5.62 -17.88
C GLU A 119 -13.48 5.82 -19.27
N PRO A 120 -12.20 6.22 -19.39
CA PRO A 120 -11.63 6.60 -20.70
C PRO A 120 -11.36 5.41 -21.63
N GLN A 121 -11.14 4.23 -21.05
CA GLN A 121 -10.72 3.02 -21.77
C GLN A 121 -11.52 1.78 -21.36
N ASN A 122 -12.63 1.94 -20.64
CA ASN A 122 -13.46 0.86 -20.08
C ASN A 122 -12.67 -0.20 -19.27
N GLY A 123 -11.48 0.14 -18.75
CA GLY A 123 -10.62 -0.80 -18.02
C GLY A 123 -9.87 -1.81 -18.91
N GLU A 124 -9.78 -1.57 -20.21
CA GLU A 124 -9.10 -2.45 -21.17
C GLU A 124 -7.61 -2.66 -20.84
N GLY A 125 -6.95 -1.66 -20.27
CA GLY A 125 -5.55 -1.79 -19.87
C GLY A 125 -5.36 -2.81 -18.76
N VAL A 126 -6.20 -2.73 -17.73
CA VAL A 126 -6.23 -3.72 -16.65
C VAL A 126 -6.54 -5.12 -17.19
N ASN A 127 -7.56 -5.26 -18.03
CA ASN A 127 -7.97 -6.55 -18.58
C ASN A 127 -6.83 -7.20 -19.38
N ARG A 128 -6.14 -6.41 -20.21
CA ARG A 128 -5.02 -6.89 -21.03
C ARG A 128 -3.82 -7.33 -20.20
N TYR A 129 -3.53 -6.64 -19.09
CA TYR A 129 -2.39 -6.93 -18.22
C TYR A 129 -2.77 -7.64 -16.92
N ARG A 130 -3.98 -8.25 -16.87
CA ARG A 130 -4.56 -8.87 -15.69
C ARG A 130 -3.61 -9.85 -15.00
N LYS A 131 -2.99 -10.78 -15.73
CA LYS A 131 -2.06 -11.78 -15.16
C LYS A 131 -0.89 -11.15 -14.41
N SER A 132 -0.38 -10.03 -14.91
CA SER A 132 0.70 -9.29 -14.26
C SER A 132 0.22 -8.58 -13.00
N LEU A 133 -0.97 -7.94 -13.05
CA LEU A 133 -1.60 -7.36 -11.86
C LEU A 133 -1.89 -8.42 -10.79
N LEU A 134 -2.38 -9.60 -11.20
CA LEU A 134 -2.62 -10.75 -10.32
C LEU A 134 -1.36 -11.20 -9.62
N LEU A 135 -0.26 -11.36 -10.36
CA LEU A 135 1.02 -11.77 -9.78
C LEU A 135 1.50 -10.77 -8.72
N GLN A 136 1.34 -9.47 -8.99
CA GLN A 136 1.71 -8.42 -8.05
C GLN A 136 0.80 -8.38 -6.82
N MET A 137 -0.51 -8.60 -7.00
CA MET A 137 -1.44 -8.71 -5.89
C MET A 137 -1.19 -9.97 -5.05
N MET A 138 -0.81 -11.09 -5.67
CA MET A 138 -0.41 -12.30 -4.97
C MET A 138 0.88 -12.09 -4.18
N ALA A 139 1.86 -11.39 -4.76
CA ALA A 139 3.08 -11.00 -4.05
C ALA A 139 2.78 -10.05 -2.88
N ALA A 140 1.87 -9.10 -3.05
CA ALA A 140 1.43 -8.22 -1.96
C ALA A 140 0.66 -9.00 -0.88
N PHE A 141 -0.16 -9.97 -1.29
CA PHE A 141 -0.91 -10.80 -0.36
C PHE A 141 -0.01 -11.78 0.42
N SER A 142 1.04 -12.32 -0.20
CA SER A 142 2.01 -13.19 0.48
C SER A 142 2.76 -12.44 1.59
N MET A 143 2.88 -11.11 1.52
CA MET A 143 3.39 -10.30 2.63
C MET A 143 2.51 -10.37 3.88
N THR A 144 1.21 -10.60 3.73
CA THR A 144 0.30 -10.88 4.85
C THR A 144 0.75 -12.13 5.61
N ILE A 145 1.29 -13.12 4.92
CA ILE A 145 1.84 -14.34 5.55
C ILE A 145 3.10 -13.98 6.35
N LEU A 146 3.98 -13.13 5.82
CA LEU A 146 5.16 -12.68 6.56
C LEU A 146 4.79 -11.88 7.82
N VAL A 147 3.79 -11.00 7.71
CA VAL A 147 3.21 -10.32 8.87
C VAL A 147 2.71 -11.37 9.85
N LEU A 148 1.82 -12.28 9.45
CA LEU A 148 1.29 -13.35 10.30
C LEU A 148 2.38 -14.20 10.97
N LEU A 149 3.48 -14.49 10.28
CA LEU A 149 4.62 -15.21 10.84
C LEU A 149 5.32 -14.38 11.92
N TYR A 150 5.52 -13.08 11.68
CA TYR A 150 6.03 -12.14 12.68
C TYR A 150 5.11 -12.03 13.91
N ILE A 151 3.80 -11.94 13.69
CA ILE A 151 2.78 -11.96 14.76
C ILE A 151 2.92 -13.24 15.59
N SER A 152 2.89 -14.38 14.90
CA SER A 152 2.90 -15.69 15.53
C SER A 152 4.19 -15.94 16.31
N SER A 153 5.34 -15.49 15.80
CA SER A 153 6.61 -15.59 16.51
C SER A 153 6.63 -14.68 17.74
N THR A 154 6.10 -13.45 17.66
CA THR A 154 5.96 -12.54 18.81
C THR A 154 5.11 -13.16 19.91
N PHE A 155 3.95 -13.74 19.56
CA PHE A 155 3.10 -14.46 20.53
C PHE A 155 3.79 -15.70 21.10
N ALA A 156 4.45 -16.51 20.28
CA ALA A 156 5.14 -17.72 20.73
C ALA A 156 6.25 -17.38 21.73
N VAL A 157 7.03 -16.34 21.45
CA VAL A 157 8.05 -15.80 22.34
C VAL A 157 7.41 -15.31 23.65
N TYR A 158 6.35 -14.52 23.56
CA TYR A 158 5.65 -13.98 24.74
C TYR A 158 5.12 -15.09 25.66
N PHE A 159 4.48 -16.13 25.11
CA PHE A 159 3.92 -17.24 25.89
C PHE A 159 4.96 -18.27 26.34
N SER A 160 6.10 -18.37 25.67
CA SER A 160 7.17 -19.31 26.06
C SER A 160 7.77 -18.97 27.44
N GLY A 161 7.57 -17.76 27.96
CA GLY A 161 8.13 -17.35 29.26
C GLY A 161 9.66 -17.24 29.30
N LYS A 162 10.32 -17.53 28.18
CA LYS A 162 11.74 -17.28 28.00
C LYS A 162 11.96 -15.77 28.00
N ASN A 163 13.05 -15.35 28.62
CA ASN A 163 13.59 -14.01 28.44
C ASN A 163 14.23 -13.92 27.06
N VAL A 164 13.40 -13.99 26.02
CA VAL A 164 13.89 -13.69 24.68
C VAL A 164 14.21 -12.21 24.71
N THR A 165 15.51 -11.95 24.65
CA THR A 165 16.22 -10.67 24.73
C THR A 165 15.85 -9.66 23.63
N ALA A 166 14.74 -9.86 22.93
CA ALA A 166 14.31 -9.00 21.84
C ALA A 166 13.44 -7.82 22.30
N ILE A 167 12.66 -7.95 23.38
CA ILE A 167 11.82 -6.86 23.91
C ILE A 167 12.24 -6.56 25.34
N ASP A 168 12.67 -5.33 25.58
CA ASP A 168 13.09 -4.89 26.91
C ASP A 168 11.92 -5.02 27.90
N ARG A 169 12.15 -5.70 29.02
CA ARG A 169 11.12 -5.97 30.04
C ARG A 169 10.48 -4.70 30.59
N GLU A 170 11.21 -3.59 30.61
CA GLU A 170 10.68 -2.29 31.04
C GLU A 170 9.53 -1.80 30.17
N ILE A 171 9.57 -2.07 28.86
CA ILE A 171 8.49 -1.75 27.93
C ILE A 171 7.23 -2.54 28.31
N ILE A 172 7.39 -3.83 28.64
CA ILE A 172 6.28 -4.69 29.07
C ILE A 172 5.73 -4.22 30.42
N ASN A 173 6.61 -3.88 31.36
CA ASN A 173 6.26 -3.44 32.70
C ASN A 173 5.56 -2.07 32.72
N SER A 174 5.73 -1.24 31.68
CA SER A 174 5.00 0.04 31.54
C SER A 174 3.46 -0.12 31.46
N PHE A 175 2.99 -1.35 31.24
CA PHE A 175 1.56 -1.72 31.25
C PHE A 175 1.09 -2.30 32.58
N GLY A 176 1.89 -2.18 33.64
CA GLY A 176 1.56 -2.60 35.00
C GLY A 176 1.92 -4.05 35.29
N ASN A 177 1.28 -5.00 34.61
CA ASN A 177 1.57 -6.43 34.76
C ASN A 177 1.77 -7.10 33.39
N ARG A 178 2.54 -8.19 33.36
CA ARG A 178 2.76 -9.00 32.16
C ARG A 178 1.44 -9.42 31.53
N ASP A 179 0.48 -9.90 32.32
CA ASP A 179 -0.81 -10.37 31.82
C ASP A 179 -1.62 -9.27 31.11
N SER A 180 -1.43 -8.00 31.49
CA SER A 180 -2.08 -6.85 30.86
C SER A 180 -1.50 -6.52 29.49
N TYR A 181 -0.30 -7.02 29.16
CA TYR A 181 0.37 -6.78 27.87
C TYR A 181 -0.32 -7.45 26.68
N ILE A 182 -1.21 -8.42 26.93
CA ILE A 182 -1.99 -9.09 25.86
C ILE A 182 -2.84 -8.08 25.08
N ILE A 183 -3.40 -7.06 25.74
CA ILE A 183 -4.24 -6.05 25.08
C ILE A 183 -3.41 -5.18 24.13
N PRO A 184 -2.29 -4.54 24.58
CA PRO A 184 -1.36 -3.86 23.69
C PRO A 184 -0.86 -4.72 22.53
N LEU A 185 -0.55 -6.00 22.79
CA LEU A 185 -0.09 -6.91 21.76
C LEU A 185 -1.15 -7.10 20.67
N ILE A 186 -2.42 -7.34 21.03
CA ILE A 186 -3.51 -7.43 20.05
C ILE A 186 -3.67 -6.12 19.26
N ALA A 187 -3.56 -4.96 19.93
CA ALA A 187 -3.67 -3.66 19.27
C ALA A 187 -2.52 -3.39 18.28
N GLN A 188 -1.30 -3.78 18.66
CA GLN A 188 -0.12 -3.75 17.82
C GLN A 188 -0.31 -4.58 16.55
N GLU A 189 -0.82 -5.80 16.69
CA GLU A 189 -1.11 -6.66 15.55
C GLU A 189 -2.16 -6.09 14.62
N TYR A 190 -3.22 -5.53 15.20
CA TYR A 190 -4.24 -4.83 14.44
C TYR A 190 -3.65 -3.70 13.58
N ALA A 191 -2.73 -2.91 14.15
CA ALA A 191 -2.06 -1.84 13.43
C ALA A 191 -1.13 -2.37 12.32
N LEU A 192 -0.40 -3.47 12.54
CA LEU A 192 0.44 -4.10 11.51
C LEU A 192 -0.39 -4.61 10.33
N PHE A 193 -1.56 -5.20 10.57
CA PHE A 193 -2.48 -5.55 9.50
C PHE A 193 -2.99 -4.32 8.74
N ALA A 194 -3.29 -3.23 9.44
CA ALA A 194 -3.75 -2.00 8.82
C ALA A 194 -2.66 -1.39 7.93
N TRP A 195 -1.40 -1.49 8.36
CA TRP A 195 -0.25 -1.11 7.56
C TRP A 195 -0.14 -1.93 6.27
N ASN A 196 -0.21 -3.26 6.39
CA ASN A 196 -0.19 -4.14 5.21
C ASN A 196 -1.32 -3.83 4.22
N LEU A 197 -2.54 -3.63 4.73
CA LEU A 197 -3.68 -3.26 3.88
C LEU A 197 -3.48 -1.89 3.21
N SER A 198 -2.86 -0.94 3.90
CA SER A 198 -2.56 0.39 3.33
C SER A 198 -1.56 0.32 2.18
N ILE A 199 -0.48 -0.46 2.34
CA ILE A 199 0.48 -0.71 1.25
C ILE A 199 -0.20 -1.43 0.09
N LEU A 200 -1.02 -2.46 0.36
CA LEU A 200 -1.73 -3.20 -0.68
C LEU A 200 -2.63 -2.29 -1.52
N ILE A 201 -3.41 -1.43 -0.86
CA ILE A 201 -4.27 -0.44 -1.53
C ILE A 201 -3.44 0.53 -2.39
N TYR A 202 -2.36 1.06 -1.82
CA TYR A 202 -1.46 1.97 -2.53
C TYR A 202 -0.87 1.30 -3.79
N VAL A 203 -0.26 0.12 -3.65
CA VAL A 203 0.34 -0.62 -4.77
C VAL A 203 -0.72 -0.96 -5.83
N PHE A 204 -1.91 -1.40 -5.41
CA PHE A 204 -3.01 -1.68 -6.33
C PHE A 204 -3.38 -0.45 -7.16
N CYS A 205 -3.62 0.70 -6.52
CA CYS A 205 -4.01 1.91 -7.24
C CYS A 205 -2.93 2.38 -8.23
N VAL A 206 -1.66 2.33 -7.84
CA VAL A 206 -0.54 2.73 -8.72
C VAL A 206 -0.37 1.76 -9.89
N GLU A 207 -0.46 0.45 -9.67
CA GLU A 207 -0.30 -0.55 -10.73
C GLU A 207 -1.47 -0.55 -11.72
N VAL A 208 -2.70 -0.42 -11.26
CA VAL A 208 -3.88 -0.27 -12.14
C VAL A 208 -3.70 0.95 -13.05
N THR A 209 -3.23 2.08 -12.50
CA THR A 209 -2.91 3.28 -13.29
C THR A 209 -1.81 3.00 -14.31
N PHE A 210 -0.74 2.31 -13.89
CA PHE A 210 0.36 1.95 -14.77
C PHE A 210 -0.11 1.13 -15.98
N TYR A 211 -0.97 0.13 -15.76
CA TYR A 211 -1.47 -0.71 -16.85
C TYR A 211 -2.40 0.04 -17.81
N GLU A 212 -3.23 0.95 -17.31
CA GLU A 212 -4.07 1.81 -18.15
C GLU A 212 -3.25 2.74 -19.05
N ILE A 213 -2.20 3.38 -18.51
CA ILE A 213 -1.31 4.24 -19.29
C ILE A 213 -0.50 3.42 -20.29
N ARG A 214 -0.01 2.25 -19.89
CA ARG A 214 0.74 1.36 -20.79
C ARG A 214 -0.12 0.91 -21.97
N TYR A 215 -1.38 0.60 -21.72
CA TYR A 215 -2.33 0.25 -22.77
C TYR A 215 -2.62 1.45 -23.68
N PHE A 216 -2.81 2.64 -23.11
CA PHE A 216 -2.98 3.88 -23.86
C PHE A 216 -1.78 4.11 -24.79
N ASN A 217 -0.55 4.11 -24.25
CA ASN A 217 0.69 4.29 -25.01
C ASN A 217 0.82 3.29 -26.16
N ARG A 218 0.45 2.02 -25.92
CA ARG A 218 0.45 1.00 -26.97
C ARG A 218 -0.59 1.29 -28.06
N SER A 219 -1.77 1.75 -27.66
CA SER A 219 -2.84 2.10 -28.60
C SER A 219 -2.44 3.27 -29.50
N ILE A 220 -1.75 4.28 -28.95
CA ILE A 220 -1.16 5.39 -29.73
C ILE A 220 -0.18 4.88 -30.78
N ARG A 221 0.74 4.00 -30.38
CA ARG A 221 1.77 3.46 -31.28
C ARG A 221 1.22 2.63 -32.43
N THR A 222 0.05 2.02 -32.24
CA THR A 222 -0.60 1.18 -33.26
C THR A 222 -1.69 1.89 -34.04
N MET A 223 -1.91 3.19 -33.82
CA MET A 223 -2.88 3.96 -34.59
C MET A 223 -2.40 4.11 -36.04
N ASN A 224 -3.14 3.47 -36.94
CA ASN A 224 -2.96 3.57 -38.37
C ASN A 224 -4.28 4.06 -38.98
N GLY A 225 -4.28 5.25 -39.57
CA GLY A 225 -5.42 5.78 -40.31
C GLY A 225 -5.27 5.45 -41.79
N ILE A 226 -6.31 4.90 -42.41
CA ILE A 226 -6.36 4.69 -43.87
C ILE A 226 -6.58 6.03 -44.59
N THR A 227 -7.31 6.95 -43.95
CA THR A 227 -7.57 8.31 -44.43
C THR A 227 -7.15 9.36 -43.39
N GLU A 228 -6.80 10.56 -43.85
CA GLU A 228 -6.40 11.68 -42.99
C GLU A 228 -7.52 12.09 -42.01
N GLU A 229 -8.78 12.11 -42.47
CA GLU A 229 -9.94 12.38 -41.60
C GLU A 229 -10.10 11.32 -40.51
N SER A 230 -9.93 10.03 -40.83
CA SER A 230 -9.99 8.95 -39.85
C SER A 230 -8.87 9.05 -38.82
N LEU A 231 -7.68 9.49 -39.24
CA LEU A 231 -6.53 9.69 -38.36
C LEU A 231 -6.77 10.88 -37.43
N CYS A 232 -7.26 12.00 -37.96
CA CYS A 232 -7.58 13.19 -37.18
C CYS A 232 -8.63 12.90 -36.09
N ALA A 233 -9.70 12.16 -36.44
CA ALA A 233 -10.72 11.73 -35.48
C ALA A 233 -10.15 10.80 -34.38
N GLN A 234 -9.27 9.86 -34.75
CA GLN A 234 -8.58 8.98 -33.79
C GLN A 234 -7.66 9.75 -32.84
N ILE A 235 -6.88 10.71 -33.36
CA ILE A 235 -6.02 11.58 -32.55
C ILE A 235 -6.86 12.40 -31.56
N SER A 236 -7.92 13.03 -32.04
CA SER A 236 -8.82 13.83 -31.19
C SER A 236 -9.38 12.98 -30.04
N THR A 237 -9.85 11.77 -30.36
CA THR A 237 -10.32 10.81 -29.35
C THR A 237 -9.22 10.42 -28.37
N ALA A 238 -7.99 10.21 -28.85
CA ALA A 238 -6.85 9.87 -28.01
C ALA A 238 -6.43 11.01 -27.07
N ILE A 239 -6.51 12.27 -27.51
CA ILE A 239 -6.25 13.45 -26.68
C ILE A 239 -7.29 13.54 -25.56
N MET A 240 -8.58 13.33 -25.87
CA MET A 240 -9.63 13.30 -24.85
C MET A 240 -9.38 12.21 -23.82
N LYS A 241 -9.07 10.98 -24.26
CA LYS A 241 -8.72 9.87 -23.36
C LYS A 241 -7.51 10.19 -22.49
N TYR A 242 -6.48 10.81 -23.06
CA TYR A 242 -5.29 11.23 -22.30
C TYR A 242 -5.63 12.28 -21.23
N SER A 243 -6.47 13.26 -21.57
CA SER A 243 -6.96 14.27 -20.62
C SER A 243 -7.62 13.60 -19.40
N ASP A 244 -8.52 12.66 -19.64
CA ASP A 244 -9.25 11.97 -18.56
C ASP A 244 -8.33 11.07 -17.73
N ILE A 245 -7.41 10.35 -18.37
CA ILE A 245 -6.38 9.57 -17.66
C ILE A 245 -5.48 10.50 -16.82
N ALA A 246 -5.10 11.68 -17.34
CA ALA A 246 -4.33 12.66 -16.59
C ALA A 246 -5.09 13.20 -15.37
N LEU A 247 -6.40 13.39 -15.47
CA LEU A 247 -7.25 13.72 -14.32
C LEU A 247 -7.26 12.60 -13.28
N ALA A 248 -7.35 11.33 -13.70
CA ALA A 248 -7.25 10.19 -12.80
C ALA A 248 -5.87 10.12 -12.10
N ILE A 249 -4.76 10.37 -12.81
CA ILE A 249 -3.40 10.43 -12.24
C ILE A 249 -3.30 11.56 -11.20
N ARG A 250 -3.84 12.75 -11.49
CA ARG A 250 -3.87 13.87 -10.52
C ARG A 250 -4.70 13.51 -9.28
N SER A 251 -5.80 12.78 -9.47
CA SER A 251 -6.60 12.27 -8.34
C SER A 251 -5.81 11.26 -7.51
N LEU A 252 -5.07 10.35 -8.15
CA LEU A 252 -4.18 9.40 -7.47
C LEU A 252 -3.13 10.12 -6.62
N ASP A 253 -2.43 11.09 -7.21
CA ASP A 253 -1.43 11.90 -6.50
C ASP A 253 -2.08 12.62 -5.31
N LYS A 254 -3.24 13.24 -5.49
CA LYS A 254 -3.95 13.92 -4.39
C LYS A 254 -4.33 12.99 -3.23
N ILE A 255 -4.75 11.76 -3.53
CA ILE A 255 -5.12 10.76 -2.51
C ILE A 255 -3.91 10.33 -1.70
N PHE A 256 -2.79 10.07 -2.38
CA PHE A 256 -1.61 9.45 -1.77
C PHE A 256 -0.51 10.43 -1.40
N LYS A 257 -0.53 11.70 -1.84
CA LYS A 257 0.57 12.70 -1.75
C LYS A 257 1.46 12.62 -0.51
N ARG A 258 0.85 12.52 0.68
CA ARG A 258 1.57 12.54 1.96
C ARG A 258 2.03 11.17 2.43
N TYR A 259 1.32 10.11 2.03
CA TYR A 259 1.54 8.76 2.53
C TYR A 259 2.94 8.21 2.18
N PRO A 260 3.37 8.13 0.90
CA PRO A 260 4.66 7.53 0.59
C PRO A 260 5.81 8.35 1.15
N PHE A 261 5.69 9.67 1.24
CA PHE A 261 6.70 10.53 1.87
C PHE A 261 6.90 10.18 3.36
N MET A 262 5.81 10.17 4.14
CA MET A 262 5.86 9.82 5.56
C MET A 262 6.36 8.39 5.77
N MET A 263 5.88 7.45 4.94
CA MET A 263 6.27 6.06 5.06
C MET A 263 7.73 5.82 4.68
N ILE A 264 8.26 6.45 3.63
CA ILE A 264 9.68 6.35 3.26
C ILE A 264 10.56 6.93 4.38
N ALA A 265 10.18 8.09 4.93
CA ALA A 265 10.92 8.75 6.02
C ALA A 265 11.07 7.85 7.25
N CYS A 266 10.06 7.03 7.56
CA CYS A 266 10.15 6.05 8.64
C CYS A 266 10.77 4.71 8.19
N THR A 267 10.53 4.25 6.96
CA THR A 267 10.98 2.93 6.48
C THR A 267 12.50 2.86 6.38
N ILE A 268 13.16 3.94 5.92
CA ILE A 268 14.63 3.99 5.81
C ILE A 268 15.31 3.73 7.17
N PRO A 269 15.03 4.48 8.25
CA PRO A 269 15.67 4.23 9.53
C PRO A 269 15.27 2.87 10.11
N SER A 270 14.01 2.42 9.98
CA SER A 270 13.63 1.06 10.39
C SER A 270 14.46 -0.01 9.70
N LEU A 271 14.69 0.12 8.40
CA LEU A 271 15.46 -0.84 7.61
C LEU A 271 16.93 -0.84 8.02
N LEU A 272 17.52 0.33 8.28
CA LEU A 272 18.89 0.45 8.80
C LEU A 272 19.07 -0.22 10.17
N PHE A 273 18.19 0.08 11.13
CA PHE A 273 18.28 -0.53 12.47
C PHE A 273 17.94 -2.03 12.44
N CYS A 274 16.96 -2.45 11.64
CA CYS A 274 16.63 -3.86 11.48
C CYS A 274 17.79 -4.65 10.86
N LEU A 275 18.42 -4.13 9.80
CA LEU A 275 19.63 -4.71 9.21
C LEU A 275 20.77 -4.77 10.24
N TYR A 276 21.00 -3.69 10.98
CA TYR A 276 22.02 -3.66 12.02
C TYR A 276 21.77 -4.76 13.06
N VAL A 277 20.54 -4.94 13.54
CA VAL A 277 20.20 -6.02 14.49
C VAL A 277 20.46 -7.39 13.87
N VAL A 278 20.00 -7.63 12.63
CA VAL A 278 20.19 -8.93 11.95
C VAL A 278 21.68 -9.25 11.77
N PHE A 279 22.50 -8.27 11.38
CA PHE A 279 23.93 -8.47 11.14
C PHE A 279 24.77 -8.51 12.43
N SER A 280 24.57 -7.57 13.36
CA SER A 280 25.29 -7.53 14.64
C SER A 280 25.02 -8.76 15.50
N ARG A 281 23.85 -9.40 15.31
CA ARG A 281 23.41 -10.57 16.05
C ARG A 281 23.41 -11.85 15.21
N LEU A 282 24.25 -11.92 14.17
CA LEU A 282 24.45 -13.13 13.37
C LEU A 282 24.84 -14.36 14.21
N ASN A 283 25.46 -14.18 15.37
CA ASN A 283 25.83 -15.26 16.30
C ASN A 283 24.85 -15.46 17.48
N SER A 284 23.73 -14.73 17.53
CA SER A 284 22.72 -14.84 18.60
C SER A 284 21.85 -16.10 18.49
N ASP A 285 21.07 -16.32 19.55
CA ASP A 285 20.08 -17.37 19.65
C ASP A 285 19.14 -17.42 18.45
N LYS A 286 18.81 -18.64 18.01
CA LYS A 286 17.96 -18.89 16.85
C LYS A 286 16.59 -18.17 16.93
N GLU A 287 16.12 -17.89 18.13
CA GLU A 287 14.83 -17.26 18.42
C GLU A 287 14.77 -15.79 17.96
N GLU A 288 15.85 -15.00 18.13
CA GLU A 288 15.89 -13.60 17.68
C GLU A 288 15.85 -13.49 16.15
N LYS A 289 16.51 -14.42 15.45
CA LYS A 289 16.51 -14.48 13.98
C LYS A 289 15.13 -14.79 13.41
N VAL A 290 14.38 -15.69 14.05
CA VAL A 290 13.01 -16.04 13.65
C VAL A 290 12.07 -14.85 13.75
N LEU A 291 12.31 -13.93 14.69
CA LEU A 291 11.54 -12.68 14.81
C LEU A 291 11.98 -11.63 13.78
N MET A 292 13.29 -11.38 13.65
CA MET A 292 13.79 -10.24 12.88
C MET A 292 13.82 -10.47 11.36
N ILE A 293 13.98 -11.70 10.89
CA ILE A 293 14.03 -11.99 9.43
C ILE A 293 12.69 -11.68 8.74
N PRO A 294 11.53 -12.13 9.23
CA PRO A 294 10.25 -11.74 8.64
C PRO A 294 10.03 -10.22 8.64
N ALA A 295 10.40 -9.54 9.72
CA ALA A 295 10.31 -8.08 9.81
C ALA A 295 11.20 -7.39 8.77
N LEU A 296 12.44 -7.86 8.58
CA LEU A 296 13.35 -7.33 7.57
C LEU A 296 12.80 -7.51 6.15
N LEU A 297 12.31 -8.70 5.81
CA LEU A 297 11.70 -8.98 4.50
C LEU A 297 10.47 -8.09 4.26
N TYR A 298 9.67 -7.87 5.31
CA TYR A 298 8.52 -6.98 5.25
C TYR A 298 8.90 -5.52 5.02
N LEU A 299 9.93 -5.03 5.71
CA LEU A 299 10.47 -3.68 5.53
C LEU A 299 11.07 -3.48 4.15
N LEU A 300 11.82 -4.46 3.62
CA LEU A 300 12.37 -4.43 2.26
C LEU A 300 11.26 -4.34 1.23
N TYR A 301 10.25 -5.20 1.33
CA TYR A 301 9.09 -5.14 0.45
C TYR A 301 8.41 -3.78 0.52
N SER A 302 8.13 -3.28 1.73
CA SER A 302 7.48 -1.98 1.92
C SER A 302 8.28 -0.85 1.27
N PHE A 303 9.61 -0.86 1.43
CA PHE A 303 10.50 0.11 0.79
C PHE A 303 10.42 0.04 -0.75
N PHE A 304 10.50 -1.17 -1.33
CA PHE A 304 10.39 -1.33 -2.79
C PHE A 304 9.01 -0.95 -3.32
N SER A 305 7.94 -1.30 -2.61
CA SER A 305 6.58 -0.90 -2.97
C SER A 305 6.40 0.61 -2.99
N LEU A 306 7.02 1.32 -2.03
CA LEU A 306 6.93 2.78 -1.92
C LEU A 306 7.81 3.52 -2.94
N THR A 307 8.85 2.89 -3.48
CA THR A 307 9.85 3.56 -4.35
C THR A 307 9.78 3.07 -5.80
N ALA A 308 9.81 1.76 -6.03
CA ALA A 308 9.90 1.19 -7.38
C ALA A 308 8.57 1.25 -8.15
N VAL A 309 7.45 0.99 -7.47
CA VAL A 309 6.12 1.01 -8.09
C VAL A 309 5.75 2.40 -8.64
N PRO A 310 5.87 3.51 -7.88
CA PRO A 310 5.61 4.83 -8.44
C PRO A 310 6.65 5.26 -9.48
N ALA A 311 7.92 4.87 -9.35
CA ALA A 311 8.94 5.15 -10.37
C ALA A 311 8.57 4.50 -11.72
N LYS A 312 8.13 3.23 -11.68
CA LYS A 312 7.63 2.51 -12.86
C LYS A 312 6.43 3.21 -13.50
N LEU A 313 5.50 3.75 -12.71
CA LEU A 313 4.38 4.56 -13.22
C LEU A 313 4.89 5.85 -13.89
N HIS A 314 5.80 6.57 -13.24
CA HIS A 314 6.39 7.81 -13.76
C HIS A 314 7.12 7.59 -15.10
N ASP A 315 7.89 6.52 -15.24
CA ASP A 315 8.57 6.16 -16.49
C ASP A 315 7.55 5.92 -17.62
N GLU A 316 6.43 5.27 -17.32
CA GLU A 316 5.41 4.98 -18.32
C GLU A 316 4.61 6.23 -18.73
N ILE A 317 4.37 7.17 -17.81
CA ILE A 317 3.83 8.51 -18.11
C ILE A 317 4.79 9.27 -19.04
N THR A 318 6.10 9.20 -18.78
CA THR A 318 7.11 9.90 -19.57
C THR A 318 7.17 9.37 -21.00
N LYS A 319 7.01 8.04 -21.18
CA LYS A 319 6.92 7.39 -22.50
C LYS A 319 5.68 7.77 -23.29
N THR A 320 4.64 8.33 -22.68
CA THR A 320 3.47 8.79 -23.45
C THR A 320 3.86 9.82 -24.50
N LYS A 321 4.79 10.73 -24.20
CA LYS A 321 5.30 11.69 -25.18
C LYS A 321 6.02 10.99 -26.34
N SER A 322 6.89 10.02 -26.04
CA SER A 322 7.63 9.30 -27.08
C SER A 322 6.69 8.46 -27.94
N ALA A 323 5.63 7.88 -27.37
CA ALA A 323 4.61 7.14 -28.11
C ALA A 323 3.92 7.98 -29.20
N PHE A 324 3.69 9.28 -28.95
CA PHE A 324 3.16 10.19 -29.96
C PHE A 324 4.18 10.51 -31.08
N TYR A 325 5.46 10.69 -30.74
CA TYR A 325 6.51 11.01 -31.72
C TYR A 325 6.94 9.80 -32.57
N GLU A 326 6.92 8.59 -32.00
CA GLU A 326 7.29 7.36 -32.70
C GLU A 326 6.27 6.97 -33.78
N ASN A 327 5.03 7.46 -33.71
CA ASN A 327 4.04 7.23 -34.74
C ASN A 327 4.27 8.19 -35.91
N THR A 328 4.98 7.71 -36.94
CA THR A 328 5.36 8.47 -38.15
C THR A 328 4.16 9.04 -38.91
N HIS A 329 2.96 8.47 -38.76
CA HIS A 329 1.73 9.00 -39.34
C HIS A 329 1.22 10.28 -38.63
N LEU A 330 1.64 10.54 -37.39
CA LEU A 330 1.26 11.71 -36.58
C LEU A 330 2.24 12.89 -36.72
N VAL A 331 3.47 12.62 -37.17
CA VAL A 331 4.55 13.62 -37.30
C VAL A 331 4.17 14.82 -38.19
N PRO A 332 3.49 14.66 -39.35
CA PRO A 332 3.13 15.83 -40.17
C PRO A 332 2.11 16.76 -39.50
N LEU A 333 1.23 16.23 -38.64
CA LEU A 333 0.19 17.00 -37.92
C LEU A 333 0.71 17.65 -36.62
N SER A 334 1.76 17.08 -36.02
CA SER A 334 2.36 17.61 -34.80
C SER A 334 2.99 19.00 -34.96
N ILE A 335 3.36 19.40 -36.18
CA ILE A 335 3.90 20.73 -36.49
C ILE A 335 2.78 21.80 -36.42
N ILE A 336 1.52 21.42 -36.64
CA ILE A 336 0.37 22.33 -36.63
C ILE A 336 -0.27 22.43 -35.23
N SER A 337 -0.24 21.35 -34.41
CA SER A 337 -0.85 21.35 -33.07
C SER A 337 0.03 21.94 -31.95
N VAL A 338 1.32 22.19 -32.21
CA VAL A 338 2.24 22.85 -31.25
C VAL A 338 1.79 24.30 -30.95
N GLN A 339 1.05 24.95 -31.84
CA GLN A 339 0.44 26.26 -31.55
C GLN A 339 -0.76 26.17 -30.59
N CYS A 340 -1.49 25.05 -30.54
CA CYS A 340 -2.63 24.88 -29.63
C CYS A 340 -2.23 24.28 -28.26
N SER A 341 -1.15 23.48 -28.24
CA SER A 341 -0.64 22.82 -27.03
C SER A 341 0.01 23.78 -26.01
N ARG A 342 0.34 25.02 -26.42
CA ARG A 342 0.80 26.06 -25.49
C ARG A 342 -0.27 26.49 -24.47
N CYS A 343 -1.55 26.22 -24.71
CA CYS A 343 -2.62 26.55 -23.75
C CYS A 343 -2.82 25.49 -22.65
N ILE A 344 -2.35 24.25 -22.83
CA ILE A 344 -2.61 23.14 -21.88
C ILE A 344 -1.36 22.82 -21.02
N LEU A 345 -0.16 23.14 -21.52
CA LEU A 345 1.11 22.83 -20.82
C LEU A 345 1.61 23.92 -19.86
N PHE A 346 0.94 25.07 -19.75
CA PHE A 346 1.34 26.17 -18.85
C PHE A 346 0.49 26.35 -17.59
N SER A 347 -0.34 25.36 -17.23
CA SER A 347 -1.05 25.34 -15.94
C SER A 347 -0.56 24.21 -15.03
N SER A 348 0.76 24.04 -14.95
CA SER A 348 1.46 23.26 -13.92
C SER A 348 1.88 24.15 -12.77
#